data_AF-A0A1P9WV16-F1
#
_entry.id   AF-A0A1P9WV16-F1
#
_cell.length_a   1.000
_cell.length_b   1.000
_cell.length_c   1.000
_cell.angle_alpha   90.00
_cell.angle_beta   90.00
_cell.angle_gamma   90.00
#
_symmetry.space_group_name_H-M   'P 1'
#
loop_
_entity.id
_entity.type
_entity.pdbx_description
1 polymer ?
#
loop_
_entity_poly.entity_id
_entity_poly.type
_entity_poly.pdbx_seq_one_letter_code
_entity_poly.pdbx_strand_id
1 'polypeptide(L)'
;MKKQLLSFHHFFVAVVLITKGFDKIQHHHSFIGWTIQLLGIIVLIYFIFIKLSKKPHSLLELFIHLFESIALFLTTYVYFQEGKTLLPYVTLIAGIGFLIATFLHLKVHEKQ
;
A
#
# COMPACT_ATOMS: atom_id res chain seq x y z
N MET A 1 -14.92 -6.47 16.74
CA MET A 1 -13.64 -5.79 17.06
C MET A 1 -12.48 -6.17 16.14
N LYS A 2 -12.36 -7.40 15.61
CA LYS A 2 -11.23 -7.80 14.73
C LYS A 2 -11.12 -7.04 13.38
N LYS A 3 -12.23 -6.60 12.78
CA LYS A 3 -12.22 -5.90 11.46
C LYS A 3 -11.75 -4.44 11.50
N GLN A 4 -11.77 -3.77 12.66
CA GLN A 4 -11.34 -2.36 12.77
C GLN A 4 -9.82 -2.20 12.82
N LEU A 5 -9.10 -3.17 13.42
CA LEU A 5 -7.64 -3.24 13.37
C LEU A 5 -7.11 -3.48 11.94
N LEU A 6 -7.86 -4.25 11.14
CA LEU A 6 -7.54 -4.48 9.73
C LEU A 6 -7.63 -3.22 8.87
N SER A 7 -8.35 -2.17 9.26
CA SER A 7 -8.41 -0.96 8.42
C SER A 7 -7.26 0.02 8.72
N PHE A 8 -6.62 -0.09 9.89
CA PHE A 8 -5.67 0.93 10.34
C PHE A 8 -4.32 0.87 9.62
N HIS A 9 -3.92 -0.32 9.13
CA HIS A 9 -2.68 -0.46 8.38
C HIS A 9 -2.77 0.25 7.01
N HIS A 10 -3.94 0.20 6.34
CA HIS A 10 -4.15 0.91 5.08
C HIS A 10 -3.92 2.42 5.23
N PHE A 11 -4.40 3.00 6.33
CA PHE A 11 -4.16 4.40 6.64
C PHE A 11 -2.66 4.69 6.81
N PHE A 12 -1.94 3.86 7.58
CA PHE A 12 -0.51 4.04 7.81
C PHE A 12 0.31 3.91 6.51
N VAL A 13 0.03 2.88 5.71
CA VAL A 13 0.67 2.67 4.40
C VAL A 13 0.38 3.85 3.49
N ALA A 14 -0.88 4.29 3.39
CA ALA A 14 -1.24 5.45 2.58
C ALA A 14 -0.48 6.72 2.98
N VAL A 15 -0.35 7.02 4.28
CA VAL A 15 0.41 8.18 4.75
C VAL A 15 1.90 8.08 4.37
N VAL A 16 2.51 6.90 4.54
CA VAL A 16 3.91 6.66 4.16
C VAL A 16 4.10 6.83 2.64
N LEU A 17 3.20 6.29 1.83
CA LEU A 17 3.26 6.40 0.37
C LEU A 17 3.05 7.85 -0.10
N ILE A 18 2.09 8.56 0.48
CA ILE A 18 1.80 9.97 0.14
C ILE A 18 2.98 10.87 0.51
N THR A 19 3.54 10.70 1.70
CA THR A 19 4.70 11.51 2.11
C THR A 19 5.91 11.21 1.22
N LYS A 20 6.15 9.94 0.89
CA LYS A 20 7.29 9.55 0.06
C LYS A 20 7.12 9.90 -1.42
N GLY A 21 5.92 9.73 -1.96
CA GLY A 21 5.59 10.13 -3.33
C GLY A 21 5.82 11.62 -3.54
N PHE A 22 5.34 12.45 -2.62
CA PHE A 22 5.52 13.90 -2.65
C PHE A 22 7.00 14.30 -2.60
N ASP A 23 7.77 13.72 -1.68
CA ASP A 23 9.22 13.93 -1.58
C ASP A 23 9.94 13.61 -2.90
N LYS A 24 9.58 12.50 -3.55
CA LYS A 24 10.23 12.07 -4.80
C LYS A 24 9.86 12.92 -6.00
N ILE A 25 8.63 13.46 -6.04
CA ILE A 25 8.19 14.42 -7.07
C ILE A 25 9.04 15.69 -6.99
N GLN A 26 9.38 16.15 -5.80
CA GLN A 26 10.19 17.36 -5.61
C GLN A 26 11.66 17.18 -6.04
N HIS A 27 12.21 15.96 -6.00
CA HIS A 27 13.63 15.68 -6.24
C HIS A 27 13.93 15.02 -7.62
N HIS A 28 13.25 15.46 -8.69
CA HIS A 28 13.50 15.14 -10.12
C HIS A 28 13.18 13.71 -10.63
N HIS A 29 12.74 12.76 -9.81
CA HIS A 29 12.27 11.44 -10.28
C HIS A 29 10.75 11.40 -10.43
N SER A 30 10.24 12.22 -11.34
CA SER A 30 8.83 12.59 -11.41
C SER A 30 7.91 11.38 -11.59
N PHE A 31 8.20 10.46 -12.52
CA PHE A 31 7.27 9.37 -12.86
C PHE A 31 7.03 8.37 -11.72
N ILE A 32 8.10 7.89 -11.07
CA ILE A 32 7.98 6.94 -9.95
C ILE A 32 7.33 7.63 -8.74
N GLY A 33 7.70 8.89 -8.46
CA GLY A 33 7.06 9.68 -7.41
C GLY A 33 5.55 9.83 -7.62
N TRP A 34 5.12 10.18 -8.84
CA TRP A 34 3.69 10.27 -9.20
C TRP A 34 2.96 8.93 -9.06
N THR A 35 3.61 7.82 -9.42
CA THR A 35 2.99 6.48 -9.30
C THR A 35 2.80 6.09 -7.83
N ILE A 36 3.82 6.28 -7.00
CA ILE A 36 3.74 6.03 -5.55
C ILE A 36 2.67 6.92 -4.92
N GLN A 37 2.64 8.20 -5.29
CA GLN A 37 1.67 9.18 -4.80
C GLN A 37 0.23 8.76 -5.13
N LEU A 38 -0.03 8.40 -6.39
CA LEU A 38 -1.36 8.02 -6.85
C LEU A 38 -1.84 6.73 -6.17
N LEU A 39 -0.96 5.74 -6.01
CA LEU A 39 -1.28 4.53 -5.26
C LEU A 39 -1.58 4.83 -3.78
N GLY A 40 -0.80 5.69 -3.13
CA GLY A 40 -1.06 6.12 -1.77
C GLY A 40 -2.42 6.81 -1.59
N ILE A 41 -2.82 7.67 -2.55
CA ILE A 41 -4.13 8.32 -2.55
C ILE A 41 -5.26 7.30 -2.72
N ILE A 42 -5.12 6.32 -3.62
CA ILE A 42 -6.13 5.26 -3.81
C ILE A 42 -6.34 4.46 -2.52
N VAL A 43 -5.26 4.08 -1.84
CA VAL A 43 -5.33 3.35 -0.55
C VAL A 43 -6.01 4.21 0.52
N LEU A 44 -5.72 5.51 0.56
CA LEU A 44 -6.39 6.43 1.49
C LEU A 44 -7.89 6.56 1.22
N ILE A 45 -8.28 6.72 -0.05
CA ILE A 45 -9.69 6.79 -0.46
C ILE A 45 -10.41 5.51 -0.04
N TYR A 46 -9.80 4.35 -0.24
CA TYR A 46 -10.36 3.08 0.20
C TYR A 46 -10.55 3.02 1.71
N PHE A 47 -9.56 3.44 2.49
CA PHE A 47 -9.69 3.52 3.95
C PHE A 47 -10.89 4.38 4.37
N ILE A 48 -11.05 5.56 3.76
CA ILE A 48 -12.18 6.46 4.02
C ILE A 48 -13.50 5.78 3.62
N PHE A 49 -13.55 5.15 2.44
CA PHE A 49 -14.72 4.44 1.94
C PHE A 49 -15.16 3.32 2.90
N ILE A 50 -14.24 2.47 3.37
CA ILE A 50 -14.54 1.40 4.33
C ILE A 50 -15.05 1.98 5.66
N LYS A 51 -14.44 3.08 6.13
CA LYS A 51 -14.84 3.75 7.37
C LYS A 51 -16.26 4.33 7.28
N LEU A 52 -16.64 4.87 6.12
CA LEU A 52 -17.97 5.43 5.87
C LEU A 52 -19.03 4.35 5.62
N SER A 53 -18.76 3.42 4.71
CA SER A 53 -19.73 2.42 4.25
C SER A 53 -19.94 1.29 5.25
N LYS A 54 -19.01 1.07 6.20
CA LYS A 54 -19.00 -0.04 7.19
C LYS A 54 -19.17 -1.45 6.58
N LYS A 55 -19.10 -1.58 5.26
CA LYS A 55 -19.25 -2.81 4.49
C LYS A 55 -17.93 -3.10 3.78
N PRO A 56 -17.15 -4.09 4.25
CA PRO A 56 -15.98 -4.54 3.53
C PRO A 56 -16.41 -5.31 2.28
N HIS A 57 -15.87 -4.91 1.13
CA HIS A 57 -16.02 -5.64 -0.13
C HIS A 57 -14.74 -6.46 -0.34
N SER A 58 -14.85 -7.79 -0.31
CA SER A 58 -13.72 -8.73 -0.42
C SER A 58 -12.84 -8.48 -1.64
N LEU A 59 -13.48 -8.12 -2.76
CA LEU A 59 -12.82 -7.89 -4.05
C LEU A 59 -12.04 -6.56 -4.08
N LEU A 60 -12.58 -5.51 -3.45
CA LEU A 60 -11.86 -4.24 -3.26
C LEU A 60 -10.68 -4.41 -2.30
N GLU A 61 -10.86 -5.19 -1.23
CA GLU A 61 -9.80 -5.48 -0.27
C GLU A 61 -8.62 -6.20 -0.95
N LEU A 62 -8.89 -7.17 -1.83
CA LEU A 62 -7.87 -7.83 -2.65
C LEU A 62 -7.07 -6.83 -3.51
N PHE A 63 -7.77 -5.96 -4.25
CA PHE A 63 -7.11 -4.96 -5.09
C PHE A 63 -6.25 -3.99 -4.29
N ILE A 64 -6.68 -3.62 -3.09
CA ILE A 64 -5.94 -2.68 -2.24
C ILE A 64 -4.66 -3.31 -1.71
N HIS A 65 -4.71 -4.55 -1.22
CA HIS A 65 -3.50 -5.25 -0.79
C HIS A 65 -2.50 -5.40 -1.95
N LEU A 66 -2.99 -5.63 -3.17
CA LEU A 66 -2.16 -5.69 -4.37
C LEU A 66 -1.50 -4.32 -4.67
N PHE A 67 -2.27 -3.24 -4.62
CA PHE A 67 -1.77 -1.87 -4.84
C PHE A 67 -0.77 -1.44 -3.77
N GLU A 68 -1.01 -1.77 -2.50
CA GLU A 68 -0.06 -1.52 -1.41
C GLU A 68 1.24 -2.27 -1.63
N SER A 69 1.16 -3.54 -2.01
CA SER A 69 2.34 -4.35 -2.32
C SER A 69 3.17 -3.73 -3.45
N ILE A 70 2.55 -3.39 -4.58
CA ILE A 70 3.23 -2.75 -5.72
C ILE A 70 3.86 -1.41 -5.28
N ALA A 71 3.12 -0.57 -4.56
CA ALA A 71 3.59 0.72 -4.09
C ALA A 71 4.79 0.59 -3.13
N LEU A 72 4.78 -0.40 -2.25
CA LEU A 72 5.86 -0.68 -1.31
C LEU A 72 7.11 -1.24 -2.00
N PHE A 73 6.96 -2.04 -3.07
CA PHE A 73 8.09 -2.46 -3.89
C PHE A 73 8.72 -1.28 -4.64
N LEU A 74 7.91 -0.40 -5.22
CA LEU A 74 8.41 0.84 -5.85
C LEU A 74 9.11 1.74 -4.82
N THR A 75 8.54 1.86 -3.63
CA THR A 75 9.13 2.64 -2.53
C THR A 75 10.46 2.04 -2.07
N THR A 76 10.55 0.71 -2.00
CA THR A 76 11.79 -0.02 -1.68
C THR A 76 12.88 0.31 -2.70
N TYR A 77 12.55 0.23 -3.99
CA TYR A 77 13.47 0.59 -5.06
C TYR A 77 13.98 2.03 -4.93
N VAL A 78 13.08 2.98 -4.64
CA VAL A 78 13.44 4.37 -4.40
C VAL A 78 14.37 4.53 -3.20
N TYR A 79 14.10 3.85 -2.09
CA TYR A 79 14.98 3.92 -0.92
C TYR A 79 16.36 3.32 -1.14
N PHE A 80 16.48 2.26 -1.95
CA PHE A 80 17.78 1.74 -2.37
C PHE A 80 18.54 2.74 -3.24
N GLN A 81 17.87 3.39 -4.20
CA GLN A 81 18.51 4.43 -5.01
C GLN A 81 19.02 5.62 -4.17
N GLU A 82 18.31 5.94 -3.08
CA GLU A 82 18.68 7.02 -2.16
C GLU A 82 19.75 6.60 -1.13
N GLY A 83 20.26 5.36 -1.20
CA GLY A 83 21.30 4.86 -0.29
C GLY A 83 20.82 4.68 1.15
N LYS A 84 19.50 4.59 1.39
CA LYS A 84 18.97 4.32 2.73
C LYS A 84 19.29 2.88 3.12
N THR A 85 19.70 2.66 4.36
CA THR A 85 20.16 1.33 4.81
C THR A 85 19.01 0.47 5.35
N LEU A 86 18.20 0.97 6.29
CA LEU A 86 17.19 0.16 6.97
C LEU A 86 15.80 0.22 6.29
N LEU A 87 15.41 1.41 5.81
CA LEU A 87 14.08 1.66 5.23
C LEU A 87 13.72 0.74 4.04
N PRO A 88 14.62 0.45 3.08
CA PRO A 88 14.29 -0.42 1.96
C PRO A 88 13.88 -1.83 2.42
N TYR A 89 14.57 -2.40 3.41
CA TYR A 89 14.25 -3.74 3.91
C TYR A 89 12.90 -3.77 4.63
N VAL A 90 12.58 -2.72 5.38
CA VAL A 90 11.27 -2.59 6.05
C VAL A 90 10.14 -2.54 5.01
N THR A 91 10.28 -1.70 3.98
CA THR A 91 9.27 -1.61 2.92
C THR A 91 9.21 -2.86 2.06
N LEU A 92 10.33 -3.57 1.88
CA LEU A 92 10.38 -4.83 1.15
C LEU A 92 9.61 -5.92 1.87
N ILE A 93 9.88 -6.10 3.17
CA ILE A 93 9.19 -7.09 4.01
C ILE A 93 7.69 -6.76 4.06
N ALA A 94 7.33 -5.49 4.22
CA ALA A 94 5.94 -5.06 4.18
C ALA A 94 5.29 -5.39 2.83
N GLY A 95 5.95 -5.06 1.70
CA GLY A 95 5.45 -5.34 0.35
C GLY A 95 5.22 -6.84 0.10
N ILE A 96 6.12 -7.70 0.58
CA ILE A 96 5.96 -9.16 0.54
C ILE A 96 4.76 -9.60 1.41
N GLY A 97 4.62 -9.05 2.62
CA GLY A 97 3.49 -9.34 3.49
C GLY A 97 2.13 -9.03 2.85
N PHE A 98 2.01 -7.87 2.21
CA PHE A 98 0.81 -7.49 1.47
C PHE A 98 0.55 -8.37 0.24
N LEU A 99 1.61 -8.82 -0.45
CA LEU A 99 1.48 -9.75 -1.55
C LEU A 99 0.94 -11.11 -1.08
N ILE A 100 1.48 -11.63 0.03
CA ILE A 100 1.00 -12.88 0.64
C ILE A 100 -0.47 -12.73 1.06
N ALA A 101 -0.83 -11.61 1.69
CA ALA A 101 -2.21 -11.32 2.05
C ALA A 101 -3.14 -11.32 0.83
N THR A 102 -2.69 -10.78 -0.30
CA THR A 102 -3.41 -10.79 -1.58
C THR A 102 -3.66 -12.23 -2.05
N PHE A 103 -2.63 -13.09 -2.07
CA PHE A 103 -2.78 -14.49 -2.47
C PHE A 103 -3.69 -15.28 -1.53
N LEU A 104 -3.63 -15.02 -0.23
CA LEU A 104 -4.53 -15.64 0.75
C LEU A 104 -5.98 -15.24 0.51
N HIS A 105 -6.25 -13.96 0.24
CA HIS A 105 -7.59 -13.48 -0.11
C HIS A 105 -8.10 -14.10 -1.42
N LEU A 106 -7.24 -14.21 -2.45
CA LEU A 106 -7.61 -14.83 -3.73
C LEU A 106 -8.05 -16.28 -3.55
N LYS A 107 -7.26 -17.06 -2.80
CA LYS A 107 -7.55 -18.48 -2.54
C LYS A 107 -8.83 -18.70 -1.73
N VAL A 108 -9.21 -17.75 -0.88
CA VAL A 108 -10.49 -17.78 -0.17
C VAL A 108 -11.65 -17.49 -1.12
N HIS A 109 -11.45 -16.57 -2.07
CA HIS A 109 -12.46 -16.19 -3.05
C HIS A 109 -12.72 -17.27 -4.11
N GLU A 110 -11.73 -18.10 -4.46
CA GLU A 110 -11.90 -19.25 -5.36
C GLU A 110 -12.64 -20.44 -4.72
N LYS A 111 -12.73 -20.49 -3.39
CA LYS A 111 -13.41 -21.57 -2.65
C LYS A 111 -14.88 -21.28 -2.31
N GLN A 112 -15.38 -20.08 -2.62
CA GLN A 112 -16.77 -19.67 -2.43
C GLN A 112 -17.51 -19.72 -3.75
#